data_AF-A0A3P3E8B7-F1
#
_entry.id   AF-A0A3P3E8B7-F1
#
_cell.length_a   1.000
_cell.length_b   1.000
_cell.length_c   1.000
_cell.angle_alpha   90.00
_cell.angle_beta   90.00
_cell.angle_gamma   90.00
#
_symmetry.space_group_name_H-M   'P 1'
#
loop_
_entity.id
_entity.type
_entity.pdbx_description
1 polymer ?
#
loop_
_entity_poly.entity_id
_entity_poly.type
_entity_poly.pdbx_seq_one_letter_code
_entity_poly.pdbx_strand_id
1 'polypeptide(L)'
;MQRLSAARLGDLLAGDLRVFGGPSTIEPLAGRIRAEQVSIVLRNTLLGMVANILNAATFVMAVWGSPDQTKAILWASVIIVAAGFVGLRARSSFQSVKPRSVSRRTTQNLVRNAFLFGTWWGVLPVLFFGGATSAAQVVITCLSAGMIAGG
;
A
#
# COMPACT_ATOMS: atom_id res chain seq x y z
N MET A 1 -27.79 9.20 7.78
CA MET A 1 -26.37 8.77 7.80
C MET A 1 -26.15 7.82 8.96
N GLN A 2 -26.04 6.52 8.70
CA GLN A 2 -25.91 5.47 9.72
C GLN A 2 -24.46 5.46 10.22
N ARG A 3 -24.23 5.75 11.52
CA ARG A 3 -22.88 5.72 12.10
C ARG A 3 -22.33 4.29 12.02
N LEU A 4 -21.27 4.07 11.25
CA LEU A 4 -20.55 2.80 11.19
C LEU A 4 -19.94 2.53 12.57
N SER A 5 -20.37 1.46 13.24
CA SER A 5 -19.69 1.00 14.45
C SER A 5 -18.31 0.42 14.10
N ALA A 6 -17.35 0.47 15.04
CA ALA A 6 -16.01 -0.07 14.84
C ALA A 6 -16.02 -1.55 14.40
N ALA A 7 -16.99 -2.33 14.87
CA ALA A 7 -17.19 -3.71 14.45
C ALA A 7 -17.56 -3.82 12.96
N ARG A 8 -18.48 -2.98 12.46
CA ARG A 8 -18.85 -2.95 11.03
C ARG A 8 -17.70 -2.50 10.14
N LEU A 9 -16.89 -1.55 10.58
CA LEU A 9 -15.69 -1.14 9.83
C LEU A 9 -14.67 -2.28 9.76
N GLY A 10 -14.45 -3.00 10.87
CA GLY A 10 -13.58 -4.17 10.89
C GLY A 10 -14.02 -5.27 9.91
N ASP A 11 -15.33 -5.51 9.82
CA ASP A 11 -15.89 -6.49 8.88
C ASP A 11 -15.75 -6.03 7.42
N LEU A 12 -16.02 -4.77 7.13
CA LEU A 12 -15.78 -4.17 5.81
C LEU A 12 -14.30 -4.32 5.38
N LEU A 13 -13.37 -3.99 6.26
CA LEU A 13 -11.92 -4.12 6.02
C LEU A 13 -11.47 -5.58 5.89
N ALA A 14 -12.25 -6.53 6.42
CA ALA A 14 -12.03 -7.96 6.24
C ALA A 14 -12.62 -8.51 4.93
N GLY A 15 -13.28 -7.66 4.12
CA GLY A 15 -13.92 -8.03 2.86
C GLY A 15 -15.38 -8.46 3.00
N ASP A 16 -16.05 -8.17 4.12
CA ASP A 16 -17.48 -8.41 4.26
C ASP A 16 -18.28 -7.29 3.56
N LEU A 17 -18.84 -7.60 2.39
CA LEU A 17 -19.55 -6.64 1.54
C LEU A 17 -21.06 -6.61 1.80
N ARG A 18 -21.56 -7.23 2.88
CA ARG A 18 -23.00 -7.23 3.21
C ARG A 18 -23.61 -5.84 3.31
N VAL A 19 -22.84 -4.85 3.77
CA VAL A 19 -23.26 -3.44 3.82
C VAL A 19 -23.61 -2.88 2.43
N PHE A 20 -23.02 -3.43 1.37
CA PHE A 20 -23.26 -3.04 -0.02
C PHE A 20 -24.20 -4.02 -0.76
N GLY A 21 -24.91 -4.90 -0.05
CA GLY A 21 -25.79 -5.92 -0.64
C GLY A 21 -25.07 -7.20 -1.09
N GLY A 22 -23.81 -7.41 -0.67
CA GLY A 22 -23.06 -8.63 -0.97
C GLY A 22 -23.66 -9.90 -0.33
N PRO A 23 -23.44 -11.09 -0.91
CA PRO A 23 -24.04 -12.33 -0.45
C PRO A 23 -23.54 -12.74 0.95
N SER A 24 -24.43 -13.29 1.77
CA SER A 24 -24.05 -13.88 3.06
C SER A 24 -23.30 -15.19 2.84
N THR A 25 -21.97 -15.15 2.94
CA THR A 25 -21.13 -16.35 2.88
C THR A 25 -20.95 -16.95 4.27
N ILE A 26 -20.89 -18.28 4.36
CA ILE A 26 -20.47 -19.01 5.55
C ILE A 26 -18.95 -18.82 5.76
N GLU A 27 -18.50 -18.72 7.01
CA GLU A 27 -17.10 -18.39 7.35
C GLU A 27 -16.05 -19.29 6.66
N PRO A 28 -16.25 -20.61 6.49
CA PRO A 28 -15.32 -21.45 5.74
C PRO A 28 -15.18 -21.08 4.25
N LEU A 29 -16.27 -20.66 3.60
CA LEU A 29 -16.26 -20.23 2.21
C LEU A 29 -15.65 -18.83 2.08
N ALA A 30 -16.04 -17.91 2.98
CA ALA A 30 -15.47 -16.56 3.04
C ALA A 30 -13.94 -16.58 3.24
N GLY A 31 -13.45 -17.48 4.09
CA GLY A 31 -12.03 -17.68 4.33
C GLY A 31 -11.25 -18.19 3.11
N ARG A 32 -11.87 -19.01 2.25
CA ARG A 32 -11.28 -19.47 0.98
C ARG A 32 -11.20 -18.36 -0.06
N ILE A 33 -12.26 -17.57 -0.20
CA ILE A 33 -12.28 -16.40 -1.10
C ILE A 33 -11.17 -15.41 -0.70
N ARG A 34 -11.06 -15.10 0.61
CA ARG A 34 -9.96 -14.29 1.15
C ARG A 34 -8.59 -14.88 0.84
N ALA A 35 -8.44 -16.21 0.91
CA ALA A 35 -7.17 -16.86 0.61
C ALA A 35 -6.74 -16.67 -0.85
N GLU A 36 -7.67 -16.79 -1.80
CA GLU A 36 -7.38 -16.53 -3.21
C GLU A 36 -7.05 -15.04 -3.44
N GLN A 37 -7.85 -14.11 -2.91
CA GLN A 37 -7.60 -12.66 -3.00
C GLN A 37 -6.22 -12.29 -2.44
N VAL A 38 -5.90 -12.75 -1.22
CA VAL A 38 -4.61 -12.49 -0.57
C VAL A 38 -3.47 -13.12 -1.36
N SER A 39 -3.65 -14.30 -1.95
CA SER A 39 -2.60 -14.93 -2.76
C SER A 39 -2.28 -14.13 -4.01
N ILE A 40 -3.29 -13.52 -4.67
CA ILE A 40 -3.09 -12.64 -5.83
C ILE A 40 -2.33 -11.38 -5.40
N VAL A 41 -2.79 -10.73 -4.32
CA VAL A 41 -2.16 -9.51 -3.80
C VAL A 41 -0.71 -9.76 -3.43
N LEU A 42 -0.43 -10.82 -2.66
CA LEU A 42 0.92 -11.16 -2.25
C LEU A 42 1.81 -11.38 -3.49
N ARG A 43 1.32 -12.06 -4.55
CA ARG A 43 2.15 -12.41 -5.73
C ARG A 43 2.67 -11.15 -6.40
N ASN A 44 1.83 -10.13 -6.47
CA ASN A 44 2.18 -8.84 -7.03
C ASN A 44 2.94 -7.93 -6.04
N THR A 45 2.85 -8.20 -4.73
CA THR A 45 3.45 -7.35 -3.69
C THR A 45 4.96 -7.22 -3.87
N LEU A 46 5.68 -8.28 -4.21
CA LEU A 46 7.14 -8.18 -4.37
C LEU A 46 7.52 -7.19 -5.48
N LEU A 47 6.88 -7.28 -6.64
CA LEU A 47 7.08 -6.35 -7.76
C LEU A 47 6.66 -4.94 -7.37
N GLY A 48 5.53 -4.79 -6.67
CA GLY A 48 5.05 -3.50 -6.17
C GLY A 48 6.03 -2.85 -5.16
N MET A 49 6.65 -3.63 -4.28
CA MET A 49 7.63 -3.11 -3.32
C MET A 49 8.93 -2.68 -4.01
N VAL A 50 9.39 -3.42 -5.03
CA VAL A 50 10.51 -3.00 -5.88
C VAL A 50 10.19 -1.69 -6.59
N ALA A 51 9.00 -1.56 -7.18
CA ALA A 51 8.55 -0.33 -7.80
C ALA A 51 8.52 0.85 -6.82
N ASN A 52 8.04 0.64 -5.58
CA ASN A 52 8.06 1.67 -4.54
C ASN A 52 9.49 2.16 -4.22
N ILE A 53 10.47 1.24 -4.14
CA ILE A 53 11.88 1.58 -3.90
C ILE A 53 12.44 2.38 -5.07
N LEU A 54 12.21 1.94 -6.31
CA LEU A 54 12.67 2.62 -7.52
C LEU A 54 12.03 4.01 -7.69
N ASN A 55 10.75 4.14 -7.37
CA ASN A 55 10.04 5.42 -7.40
C ASN A 55 10.60 6.40 -6.37
N ALA A 56 10.85 5.94 -5.13
CA ALA A 56 11.47 6.77 -4.09
C ALA A 56 12.89 7.19 -4.47
N ALA A 57 13.69 6.28 -5.03
CA ALA A 57 15.04 6.59 -5.54
C ALA A 57 15.00 7.61 -6.68
N THR A 58 14.08 7.46 -7.63
CA THR A 58 13.85 8.40 -8.72
C THR A 58 13.56 9.80 -8.20
N PHE A 59 12.70 9.93 -7.19
CA PHE A 59 12.42 11.21 -6.57
C PHE A 59 13.66 11.83 -5.93
N VAL A 60 14.42 11.07 -5.14
CA VAL A 60 15.66 11.56 -4.50
C VAL A 60 16.67 12.04 -5.54
N MET A 61 16.82 11.33 -6.66
CA MET A 61 17.68 11.75 -7.77
C MET A 61 17.18 13.06 -8.41
N ALA A 62 15.87 13.23 -8.57
CA ALA A 62 15.28 14.43 -9.17
C ALA A 62 15.52 15.71 -8.35
N VAL A 63 15.73 15.58 -7.04
CA VAL A 63 16.00 16.72 -6.13
C VAL A 63 17.44 16.73 -5.61
N TRP A 64 18.33 15.95 -6.22
CA TRP A 64 19.72 15.86 -5.80
C TRP A 64 20.45 17.19 -6.00
N GLY A 65 21.22 17.61 -5.00
CA GLY A 65 21.88 18.92 -4.99
C GLY A 65 20.95 20.11 -4.68
N SER A 66 19.66 19.87 -4.44
CA SER A 66 18.73 20.92 -3.99
C SER A 66 18.75 21.07 -2.46
N PRO A 67 18.24 22.20 -1.92
CA PRO A 67 18.08 22.38 -0.48
C PRO A 67 17.18 21.33 0.19
N ASP A 68 16.30 20.67 -0.57
CA ASP A 68 15.39 19.65 -0.05
C ASP A 68 15.95 18.23 -0.10
N GLN A 69 17.18 18.02 -0.59
CA GLN A 69 17.82 16.71 -0.71
C GLN A 69 17.78 15.92 0.61
N THR A 70 18.15 16.54 1.74
CA THR A 70 18.15 15.86 3.05
C THR A 70 16.74 15.44 3.47
N LYS A 71 15.73 16.30 3.27
CA LYS A 71 14.34 15.99 3.58
C LYS A 71 13.82 14.85 2.68
N ALA A 72 14.19 14.86 1.40
CA ALA A 72 13.82 13.85 0.44
C ALA A 72 14.42 12.48 0.77
N ILE A 73 15.69 12.44 1.19
CA ILE A 73 16.34 11.20 1.66
C ILE A 73 15.63 10.65 2.89
N LEU A 74 15.32 11.50 3.87
CA LEU A 74 14.58 11.08 5.08
C LEU A 74 13.20 10.52 4.72
N TRP A 75 12.45 11.23 3.87
CA TRP A 75 11.13 10.77 3.42
C TRP A 75 11.20 9.45 2.64
N ALA A 76 12.18 9.31 1.72
CA ALA A 76 12.37 8.11 0.91
C ALA A 76 12.83 6.92 1.74
N SER A 77 13.65 7.14 2.78
CA SER A 77 14.12 6.07 3.67
C SER A 77 12.96 5.31 4.33
N VAL A 78 11.89 6.01 4.70
CA VAL A 78 10.68 5.40 5.29
C VAL A 78 10.02 4.45 4.31
N ILE A 79 9.88 4.86 3.04
CA ILE A 79 9.32 4.00 1.98
C ILE A 79 10.21 2.79 1.76
N ILE A 80 11.53 2.98 1.66
CA ILE A 80 12.47 1.90 1.37
C ILE A 80 12.45 0.85 2.49
N VAL A 81 12.48 1.28 3.75
CA VAL A 81 12.41 0.38 4.91
C VAL A 81 11.06 -0.34 4.96
N ALA A 82 9.95 0.39 4.80
CA ALA A 82 8.62 -0.21 4.81
C ALA A 82 8.43 -1.21 3.66
N ALA A 83 8.85 -0.86 2.45
CA ALA A 83 8.76 -1.71 1.27
C ALA A 83 9.65 -2.95 1.39
N GLY A 84 10.87 -2.80 1.92
CA GLY A 84 11.75 -3.92 2.24
C GLY A 84 11.12 -4.87 3.26
N PHE A 85 10.60 -4.35 4.37
CA PHE A 85 9.94 -5.16 5.40
C PHE A 85 8.71 -5.92 4.86
N VAL A 86 7.83 -5.23 4.14
CA VAL A 86 6.63 -5.82 3.55
C VAL A 86 6.99 -6.84 2.46
N GLY A 87 7.96 -6.52 1.60
CA GLY A 87 8.43 -7.41 0.54
C GLY A 87 9.05 -8.70 1.07
N LEU A 88 9.90 -8.61 2.10
CA LEU A 88 10.49 -9.77 2.78
C LEU A 88 9.42 -10.65 3.42
N ARG A 89 8.43 -10.04 4.10
CA ARG A 89 7.31 -10.76 4.70
C ARG A 89 6.40 -11.42 3.66
N ALA A 90 6.16 -10.76 2.53
CA ALA A 90 5.40 -11.34 1.42
C ALA A 90 6.14 -12.54 0.84
N ARG A 91 7.46 -12.41 0.62
CA ARG A 91 8.30 -13.51 0.13
C ARG A 91 8.30 -14.70 1.10
N SER A 92 8.45 -14.48 2.40
CA SER A 92 8.40 -15.57 3.39
C SER A 92 7.02 -16.24 3.44
N SER A 93 5.95 -15.44 3.29
CA SER A 93 4.58 -15.96 3.24
C SER A 93 4.31 -16.81 2.00
N PHE A 94 5.00 -16.58 0.88
CA PHE A 94 4.91 -17.44 -0.32
C PHE A 94 5.64 -18.75 -0.21
N GLN A 95 6.76 -18.76 0.50
CA GLN A 95 7.54 -19.98 0.72
C GLN A 95 6.78 -20.95 1.65
N SER A 96 5.80 -20.44 2.39
CA SER A 96 4.87 -21.25 3.19
C SER A 96 3.75 -21.82 2.31
N VAL A 97 3.41 -23.10 2.49
CA VAL A 97 2.35 -23.83 1.77
C VAL A 97 1.08 -22.98 1.61
N LYS A 98 0.49 -22.93 0.39
CA LYS A 98 -0.70 -22.12 0.08
C LYS A 98 -1.79 -22.32 1.15
N PRO A 99 -2.12 -21.30 1.96
CA PRO A 99 -3.08 -21.44 3.04
C PRO A 99 -4.46 -21.81 2.48
N ARG A 100 -5.11 -22.83 3.06
CA ARG A 100 -6.49 -23.23 2.67
C ARG A 100 -7.55 -22.19 3.06
N SER A 101 -7.23 -21.30 3.98
CA SER A 101 -8.09 -20.17 4.38
C SER A 101 -7.25 -19.04 4.96
N VAL A 102 -7.71 -17.80 4.82
CA VAL A 102 -7.05 -16.61 5.38
C VAL A 102 -7.95 -15.90 6.39
N SER A 103 -7.37 -15.53 7.53
CA SER A 103 -8.06 -14.84 8.62
C SER A 103 -8.48 -13.42 8.25
N ARG A 104 -9.54 -12.90 8.88
CA ARG A 104 -9.97 -11.50 8.75
C ARG A 104 -8.85 -10.51 9.05
N ARG A 105 -8.03 -10.81 10.07
CA ARG A 105 -6.89 -9.99 10.50
C ARG A 105 -5.84 -9.81 9.40
N THR A 106 -5.60 -10.85 8.59
CA THR A 106 -4.65 -10.77 7.48
C THR A 106 -5.13 -9.77 6.42
N THR A 107 -6.39 -9.85 6.03
CA THR A 107 -7.00 -8.91 5.08
C THR A 107 -6.98 -7.47 5.64
N GLN A 108 -7.36 -7.29 6.90
CA GLN A 108 -7.30 -5.99 7.56
C GLN A 108 -5.87 -5.40 7.59
N ASN A 109 -4.85 -6.23 7.84
CA ASN A 109 -3.46 -5.79 7.80
C ASN A 109 -3.02 -5.37 6.39
N LEU A 110 -3.49 -6.04 5.33
CA LEU A 110 -3.21 -5.64 3.95
C LEU A 110 -3.82 -4.26 3.65
N VAL A 111 -5.09 -4.05 4.01
CA VAL A 111 -5.77 -2.76 3.81
C VAL A 111 -5.08 -1.66 4.62
N ARG A 112 -4.69 -1.94 5.87
CA ARG A 112 -3.94 -0.99 6.69
C ARG A 112 -2.60 -0.62 6.06
N ASN A 113 -1.85 -1.59 5.55
CA ASN A 113 -0.57 -1.33 4.91
C ASN A 113 -0.76 -0.47 3.64
N ALA A 114 -1.74 -0.79 2.80
CA ALA A 114 -2.07 0.01 1.61
C ALA A 114 -2.46 1.46 2.00
N PHE A 115 -3.28 1.62 3.03
CA PHE A 115 -3.65 2.94 3.55
C PHE A 115 -2.44 3.74 4.04
N LEU A 116 -1.51 3.11 4.77
CA LEU A 116 -0.29 3.75 5.24
C LEU A 116 0.61 4.18 4.07
N PHE A 117 0.80 3.31 3.07
CA PHE A 117 1.56 3.66 1.86
C PHE A 117 0.90 4.81 1.10
N GLY A 118 -0.40 4.75 0.83
CA GLY A 118 -1.13 5.81 0.14
C GLY A 118 -1.05 7.14 0.88
N THR A 119 -1.19 7.12 2.20
CA THR A 119 -1.04 8.32 3.04
C THR A 119 0.37 8.90 2.94
N TRP A 120 1.39 8.04 3.04
CA TRP A 120 2.79 8.47 2.97
C TRP A 120 3.17 9.03 1.60
N TRP A 121 2.62 8.45 0.52
CA TRP A 121 2.75 8.99 -0.83
C TRP A 121 2.02 10.33 -1.00
N GLY A 122 0.88 10.52 -0.33
CA GLY A 122 0.18 11.82 -0.31
C GLY A 122 0.98 12.95 0.32
N VAL A 123 1.93 12.63 1.21
CA VAL A 123 2.84 13.61 1.83
C VAL A 123 3.82 14.20 0.80
N LEU A 124 4.20 13.45 -0.24
CA LEU A 124 5.18 13.87 -1.25
C LEU A 124 4.82 15.21 -1.93
N PRO A 125 3.66 15.34 -2.62
CA PRO A 125 3.32 16.61 -3.25
C PRO A 125 3.09 17.74 -2.24
N VAL A 126 2.60 17.42 -1.03
CA VAL A 126 2.35 18.43 0.01
C VAL A 126 3.66 19.08 0.48
N LEU A 127 4.71 18.29 0.68
CA LEU A 127 5.98 18.79 1.22
C LEU A 127 6.91 19.38 0.15
N PHE A 128 6.93 18.79 -1.05
CA PHE A 128 8.00 19.05 -2.01
C PHE A 128 7.56 19.82 -3.26
N PHE A 129 6.26 19.87 -3.59
CA PHE A 129 5.82 20.44 -4.86
C PHE A 129 6.05 21.95 -4.97
N GLY A 130 5.75 22.70 -3.91
CA GLY A 130 5.80 24.17 -3.94
C GLY A 130 7.19 24.78 -4.10
N GLY A 131 8.23 24.10 -3.61
CA GLY A 131 9.63 24.54 -3.69
C GLY A 131 10.45 23.86 -4.78
N ALA A 132 9.88 22.86 -5.47
CA ALA A 132 10.58 22.08 -6.48
C ALA A 132 10.78 22.87 -7.79
N THR A 133 11.86 22.55 -8.51
CA THR A 133 12.06 23.00 -9.89
C THR A 133 10.97 22.42 -10.80
N SER A 134 10.73 23.04 -11.96
CA SER A 134 9.72 22.55 -12.91
C SER A 134 9.96 21.08 -13.32
N ALA A 135 11.22 20.67 -13.46
CA ALA A 135 11.57 19.28 -13.76
C ALA A 135 11.18 18.34 -12.60
N ALA A 136 11.49 18.71 -11.35
CA ALA A 136 11.12 17.92 -10.18
C ALA A 136 9.60 17.90 -9.94
N GLN A 137 8.87 18.98 -10.26
CA GLN A 137 7.40 19.01 -10.20
C GLN A 137 6.75 18.01 -11.17
N VAL A 138 7.30 17.83 -12.37
CA VAL A 138 6.85 16.80 -13.32
C VAL A 138 7.07 15.41 -12.74
N VAL A 139 8.24 15.16 -12.13
CA VAL A 139 8.53 13.89 -11.46
C VAL A 139 7.54 13.63 -10.32
N ILE A 140 7.34 14.61 -9.42
CA ILE A 140 6.38 14.51 -8.30
C ILE A 140 4.97 14.20 -8.82
N THR A 141 4.52 14.88 -9.88
CA THR A 141 3.19 14.69 -10.46
C THR A 141 3.03 13.28 -11.03
N CYS A 142 4.00 12.82 -11.84
CA CYS A 142 3.96 11.48 -12.42
C CYS A 142 3.96 10.39 -11.35
N LEU A 143 4.81 10.52 -10.32
CA LEU A 143 4.87 9.57 -9.22
C LEU A 143 3.56 9.57 -8.43
N SER A 144 3.01 10.74 -8.12
CA SER A 144 1.75 10.86 -7.37
C SER A 144 0.58 10.26 -8.14
N ALA A 145 0.46 10.56 -9.44
CA ALA A 145 -0.57 9.99 -10.31
C ALA A 145 -0.45 8.47 -10.42
N GLY A 146 0.78 7.95 -10.59
CA GLY A 146 1.04 6.52 -10.64
C GLY A 146 0.63 5.81 -9.35
N MET A 147 0.92 6.40 -8.18
CA MET A 147 0.57 5.81 -6.89
C MET A 147 -0.92 5.92 -6.54
N ILE A 148 -1.64 6.92 -7.07
CA ILE A 148 -3.11 6.97 -6.96
C ILE A 148 -3.75 5.81 -7.74
N ALA A 149 -3.21 5.48 -8.91
CA ALA A 149 -3.75 4.43 -9.77
C ALA A 149 -3.30 3.01 -9.38
N GLY A 150 -2.09 2.87 -8.82
CA GLY A 150 -1.46 1.57 -8.58
C GLY A 150 -1.13 1.24 -7.10
N GLY A 151 -1.42 2.14 -6.16
CA GLY A 151 -1.16 1.99 -4.72
C GLY A 151 -2.01 0.91 -4.03
#